data_AF-A0A2S7WFU8-F1
#
_entry.id   AF-A0A2S7WFU8-F1
#
_cell.length_a   1.000
_cell.length_b   1.000
_cell.length_c   1.000
_cell.angle_alpha   90.00
_cell.angle_beta   90.00
_cell.angle_gamma   90.00
#
_symmetry.space_group_name_H-M   'P 1'
#
loop_
_entity.id
_entity.type
_entity.pdbx_description
1 polymer ?
#
loop_
_entity_poly.entity_id
_entity_poly.type
_entity_poly.pdbx_seq_one_letter_code
_entity_poly.pdbx_strand_id
1 'polypeptide(L)'
;MSIKEIIIEKVNSINNPEILDSILSLISTESEMDQMYQFSMSEKQLVEEGIKDADNGNIYNQQESSNIISKWLQEKSSGLTGQ
;
A
#
# COMPACT_ATOMS: atom_id res chain seq x y z
N MET A 1 -3.64 -34.76 -13.49
CA MET A 1 -2.82 -34.21 -12.39
C MET A 1 -2.82 -32.70 -12.56
N SER A 2 -3.32 -31.99 -11.56
CA SER A 2 -3.34 -30.53 -11.52
C SER A 2 -1.97 -29.99 -11.11
N ILE A 3 -1.70 -28.72 -11.44
CA ILE A 3 -0.48 -28.02 -11.03
C ILE A 3 -0.31 -28.06 -9.51
N LYS A 4 -1.42 -27.94 -8.76
CA LYS A 4 -1.42 -28.00 -7.30
C LYS A 4 -0.90 -29.33 -6.77
N GLU A 5 -1.33 -30.45 -7.37
CA GLU A 5 -0.88 -31.79 -6.97
C GLU A 5 0.63 -31.98 -7.24
N ILE A 6 1.13 -31.48 -8.36
CA ILE A 6 2.56 -31.54 -8.73
C ILE A 6 3.42 -30.74 -7.74
N ILE A 7 2.95 -29.55 -7.34
CA ILE A 7 3.66 -28.70 -6.36
C ILE A 7 3.72 -29.41 -5.00
N ILE A 8 2.60 -29.98 -4.54
CA ILE A 8 2.54 -30.71 -3.26
C ILE A 8 3.52 -31.90 -3.26
N GLU A 9 3.53 -32.72 -4.31
CA GLU A 9 4.48 -33.84 -4.42
C GLU A 9 5.93 -33.36 -4.38
N LYS A 10 6.25 -32.29 -5.13
CA LYS A 10 7.60 -31.74 -5.14
C LYS A 10 8.02 -31.23 -3.77
N VAL A 11 7.18 -30.45 -3.10
CA VAL A 11 7.48 -29.91 -1.77
C VAL A 11 7.65 -31.03 -0.74
N ASN A 12 6.78 -32.04 -0.77
CA ASN A 12 6.87 -33.20 0.13
C ASN A 12 8.12 -34.05 -0.09
N SER A 13 8.72 -34.00 -1.29
CA SER A 13 9.98 -34.71 -1.59
C SER A 13 11.24 -33.98 -1.12
N ILE A 14 11.13 -32.72 -0.68
CA ILE A 14 12.26 -31.91 -0.20
C ILE A 14 12.52 -32.25 1.27
N ASN A 15 13.70 -32.80 1.56
CA ASN A 15 14.14 -33.10 2.93
C ASN A 15 15.08 -32.03 3.52
N ASN A 16 15.49 -31.04 2.72
CA ASN A 16 16.36 -29.97 3.19
C ASN A 16 15.52 -28.87 3.88
N PRO A 17 15.69 -28.66 5.20
CA PRO A 17 14.90 -27.67 5.95
C PRO A 17 15.16 -26.23 5.50
N GLU A 18 16.38 -25.87 5.05
CA GLU A 18 16.69 -24.51 4.59
C GLU A 18 15.93 -24.13 3.32
N ILE A 19 15.71 -25.12 2.45
CA ILE A 19 14.92 -24.95 1.22
C ILE A 19 13.44 -24.79 1.56
N LEU A 20 12.92 -25.58 2.50
CA LEU A 20 11.54 -25.47 2.96
C LEU A 20 11.27 -24.11 3.62
N ASP A 21 12.22 -23.63 4.43
CA ASP A 21 12.14 -22.31 5.07
C ASP A 21 12.12 -21.18 4.04
N SER A 22 12.99 -21.27 3.01
CA SER A 22 13.01 -20.30 1.91
C SER A 22 11.70 -20.28 1.12
N ILE A 23 11.13 -21.47 0.83
CA ILE A 23 9.82 -21.58 0.16
C ILE A 23 8.71 -20.96 1.02
N LEU A 24 8.71 -21.24 2.32
CA LEU A 24 7.74 -20.68 3.25
C LEU A 24 7.85 -19.16 3.33
N SER A 25 9.06 -18.61 3.40
CA SER A 25 9.30 -17.17 3.40
C SER A 25 8.76 -16.50 2.15
N LEU A 26 9.02 -17.05 0.96
CA LEU A 26 8.53 -16.50 -0.31
C LEU A 26 7.00 -16.46 -0.38
N ILE A 27 6.34 -17.56 -0.01
CA ILE A 27 4.87 -17.65 -0.03
C ILE A 27 4.25 -16.69 0.99
N SER A 28 4.90 -16.53 2.15
CA SER A 28 4.44 -15.60 3.20
C SER A 28 4.57 -14.15 2.73
N THR A 29 5.66 -13.79 2.05
CA THR A 29 5.83 -12.46 1.46
C THR A 29 4.81 -12.20 0.34
N GLU A 30 4.49 -13.17 -0.52
CA GLU A 30 3.43 -13.02 -1.51
C GLU A 30 2.05 -12.82 -0.85
N SER A 31 1.76 -13.53 0.25
CA SER A 31 0.50 -13.38 1.00
C SER A 31 0.40 -12.03 1.71
N GLU A 32 1.52 -11.46 2.16
CA GLU A 32 1.59 -10.09 2.68
C GLU A 32 1.46 -9.05 1.55
N MET A 33 1.98 -9.34 0.36
CA MET A 33 1.78 -8.53 -0.85
C MET A 33 0.35 -8.58 -1.39
N ASP A 34 -0.41 -9.66 -1.16
CA ASP A 34 -1.85 -9.70 -1.45
C ASP A 34 -2.66 -8.72 -0.59
N GLN A 35 -2.07 -8.17 0.48
CA GLN A 35 -2.61 -7.02 1.22
C GLN A 35 -2.08 -5.66 0.72
N MET A 36 -1.50 -5.60 -0.48
CA MET A 36 -1.13 -4.32 -1.09
C MET A 36 -2.39 -3.51 -1.36
N TYR A 37 -2.59 -2.47 -0.54
CA TYR A 37 -3.74 -1.58 -0.60
C TYR A 37 -3.89 -1.02 -2.02
N GLN A 38 -4.97 -1.43 -2.69
CA GLN A 38 -5.30 -0.93 -4.01
C GLN A 38 -6.07 0.38 -3.84
N PHE A 39 -5.50 1.47 -4.32
CA PHE A 39 -6.19 2.76 -4.32
C PHE A 39 -7.52 2.65 -5.07
N SER A 40 -8.57 3.16 -4.44
CA SER A 40 -9.81 3.46 -5.15
C SER A 40 -9.54 4.52 -6.24
N MET A 41 -10.44 4.60 -7.23
CA MET A 41 -10.31 5.60 -8.30
C MET A 41 -10.20 7.04 -7.76
N SER A 42 -10.93 7.35 -6.67
CA SER A 42 -10.86 8.64 -6.00
C SER A 42 -9.51 8.89 -5.34
N GLU A 43 -8.92 7.89 -4.68
CA GLU A 43 -7.61 8.04 -4.04
C GLU A 43 -6.50 8.17 -5.07
N LYS A 44 -6.58 7.40 -6.15
CA LYS A 44 -5.65 7.52 -7.27
C LYS A 44 -5.68 8.93 -7.87
N GLN A 45 -6.87 9.51 -8.04
CA GLN A 45 -7.01 10.90 -8.51
C GLN A 45 -6.36 11.91 -7.56
N LEU A 46 -6.55 11.76 -6.24
CA LEU A 46 -5.93 12.65 -5.25
C LEU A 46 -4.39 12.56 -5.28
N VAL A 47 -3.85 11.36 -5.45
CA VAL A 47 -2.41 11.15 -5.58
C VAL A 47 -1.87 11.77 -6.87
N GLU A 48 -2.57 11.57 -7.99
CA GLU A 48 -2.20 12.21 -9.27
C GLU A 48 -2.26 13.74 -9.21
N GLU A 49 -3.23 14.31 -8.49
CA GLU A 49 -3.32 15.74 -8.25
C GLU A 49 -2.13 16.24 -7.42
N GLY A 50 -1.77 15.55 -6.35
CA GLY A 50 -0.61 15.89 -5.53
C GLY A 50 0.72 15.83 -6.29
N ILE A 51 0.88 14.84 -7.18
CA ILE A 51 2.07 14.75 -8.06
C ILE A 51 2.11 15.94 -9.02
N LYS A 52 0.99 16.28 -9.66
CA LYS A 52 0.93 17.44 -10.56
C LYS A 52 1.17 18.76 -9.84
N ASP A 53 0.69 18.91 -8.61
CA ASP A 53 0.91 20.11 -7.80
C ASP A 53 2.41 20.30 -7.51
N ALA A 54 3.10 19.22 -7.16
CA ALA A 54 4.54 19.22 -6.97
C ALA A 54 5.31 19.53 -8.27
N ASP A 55 4.92 18.92 -9.39
CA ASP A 55 5.55 19.14 -10.70
C ASP A 55 5.37 20.59 -11.20
N ASN A 56 4.26 21.24 -10.86
CA ASN A 56 4.00 22.64 -11.16
C ASN A 56 4.81 23.61 -10.28
N GLY A 57 5.62 23.11 -9.35
CA GLY A 57 6.46 23.92 -8.47
C GLY A 57 5.68 24.62 -7.37
N ASN A 58 4.49 24.12 -7.01
CA ASN A 58 3.70 24.62 -5.88
C ASN A 58 4.33 24.14 -4.56
N ILE A 59 5.53 24.66 -4.29
CA ILE A 59 6.32 24.36 -3.10
C ILE A 59 6.06 25.47 -2.09
N TYR A 60 5.48 25.09 -0.96
CA TYR A 60 5.15 26.01 0.12
C TYR A 60 6.25 25.99 1.18
N ASN A 61 6.54 27.14 1.78
CA ASN A 61 7.37 27.17 2.97
C ASN A 61 6.60 26.63 4.20
N GLN A 62 7.31 26.33 5.27
CA GLN A 62 6.74 25.71 6.47
C GLN A 62 5.51 26.46 7.03
N GLN A 63 5.52 27.80 6.99
CA GLN A 63 4.44 28.63 7.51
C GLN A 63 3.21 28.56 6.59
N GLU A 64 3.42 28.60 5.28
CA GLU A 64 2.37 28.44 4.28
C GLU A 64 1.72 27.05 4.35
N SER A 65 2.53 25.99 4.43
CA SER A 65 2.04 24.62 4.62
C SER A 65 1.22 24.48 5.90
N SER A 66 1.69 25.07 7.01
CA SER A 66 0.99 25.02 8.30
C SER A 66 -0.40 25.69 8.22
N ASN A 67 -0.51 26.80 7.50
CA ASN A 67 -1.78 27.49 7.30
C ASN A 67 -2.74 26.67 6.41
N ILE A 68 -2.25 26.08 5.33
CA ILE A 68 -3.04 25.23 4.43
C ILE A 68 -3.57 24.00 5.17
N ILE A 69 -2.69 23.31 5.91
CA ILE A 69 -3.06 22.14 6.72
C ILE A 69 -4.07 22.52 7.81
N SER A 70 -3.86 23.65 8.50
CA SER A 70 -4.79 24.12 9.55
C SER A 70 -6.17 24.43 8.98
N LYS A 71 -6.24 25.06 7.80
CA LYS A 71 -7.49 25.35 7.11
C LYS A 71 -8.19 24.06 6.65
N TRP A 72 -7.45 23.13 6.06
CA TRP A 72 -7.98 21.83 5.65
C TRP A 72 -8.51 21.03 6.85
N LEU A 73 -7.77 21.03 7.97
CA LEU A 73 -8.22 20.41 9.20
C LEU A 73 -9.49 21.07 9.73
N GLN A 74 -9.62 22.39 9.72
CA GLN A 74 -10.88 23.04 10.15
C GLN A 74 -12.05 22.66 9.23
N GLU A 75 -11.86 22.70 7.92
CA GLU A 75 -12.91 22.43 6.93
C GLU A 75 -13.33 20.94 6.91
N LYS A 76 -12.38 20.01 7.09
CA LYS A 76 -12.63 18.56 7.08
C LYS A 76 -12.94 17.99 8.46
N SER A 77 -12.39 18.56 9.54
CA SER A 77 -12.71 18.18 10.93
C SER A 77 -14.07 18.70 11.39
N SER A 78 -14.65 19.70 10.73
CA SER A 78 -16.05 20.10 10.98
C SER A 78 -17.04 18.96 10.67
N GLY A 79 -16.63 17.95 9.88
CA GLY A 79 -17.39 16.72 9.68
C GLY A 79 -17.20 15.67 10.79
N LEU A 80 -16.23 15.84 11.70
CA LEU A 80 -16.00 14.95 12.85
C LEU A 80 -16.59 15.48 14.16
N THR A 81 -17.01 16.75 14.21
CA THR A 81 -17.69 17.36 15.38
C THR A 81 -19.13 17.77 15.08
N GLY A 82 -19.67 17.38 13.92
CA GLY A 82 -20.98 17.77 13.43
C GLY A 82 -21.97 16.61 13.24
N GLN A 83 -22.18 15.78 14.27
CA GLN A 83 -23.47 15.25 14.77
C GLN A 83 -23.25 14.24 15.90
#